data_AF-A0A7Y9MFE3-F1
#
_entry.id   AF-A0A7Y9MFE3-F1
#
_cell.length_a   1.000
_cell.length_b   1.000
_cell.length_c   1.000
_cell.angle_alpha   90.00
_cell.angle_beta   90.00
_cell.angle_gamma   90.00
#
_symmetry.space_group_name_H-M   'P 1'
#
loop_
_entity.id
_entity.type
_entity.pdbx_description
1 polymer ?
#
loop_
_entity_poly.entity_id
_entity_poly.type
_entity_poly.pdbx_seq_one_letter_code
_entity_poly.pdbx_strand_id
1 'polypeptide(L)'
;MNARRGVIPLIAVIVGLGLMAWSFLNGIAAALDGSGTGALGYQVIFIASAVLVLASLVIAVINLVRGDSRVLAIITIIVAFLPIVGAVVFAIAANQPYPGS
;
A
#
# COMPACT_ATOMS: atom_id res chain seq x y z
N MET A 1 -10.39 -27.07 -0.01
CA MET A 1 -10.16 -25.61 0.01
C MET A 1 -8.79 -25.33 0.61
N ASN A 2 -7.81 -24.90 -0.18
CA ASN A 2 -6.47 -24.60 0.35
C ASN A 2 -6.46 -23.17 0.91
N ALA A 3 -6.76 -23.01 2.20
CA ALA A 3 -6.77 -21.70 2.90
C ALA A 3 -5.50 -20.86 2.63
N ARG A 4 -4.37 -21.53 2.38
CA ARG A 4 -3.09 -20.92 1.96
C ARG A 4 -3.23 -19.98 0.75
N ARG A 5 -4.11 -20.28 -0.21
CA ARG A 5 -4.31 -19.46 -1.43
C ARG A 5 -4.91 -18.08 -1.15
N GLY A 6 -5.72 -17.95 -0.09
CA GLY A 6 -6.31 -16.66 0.31
C GLY A 6 -5.48 -15.91 1.34
N VAL A 7 -4.75 -16.62 2.20
CA VAL A 7 -3.95 -16.00 3.28
C VAL A 7 -2.65 -15.38 2.77
N ILE A 8 -1.97 -16.00 1.81
CA ILE A 8 -0.73 -15.47 1.22
C ILE A 8 -0.90 -14.06 0.66
N PRO A 9 -1.86 -13.78 -0.25
CA PRO A 9 -2.02 -12.42 -0.79
C PRO A 9 -2.41 -11.42 0.30
N LEU A 10 -3.18 -11.83 1.32
CA LEU A 10 -3.51 -10.95 2.44
C LEU A 10 -2.26 -10.55 3.24
N ILE A 11 -1.42 -11.50 3.62
CA ILE A 11 -0.18 -11.22 4.36
C ILE A 11 0.75 -10.37 3.50
N ALA A 12 0.90 -10.70 2.22
CA ALA A 12 1.75 -9.95 1.30
C ALA A 12 1.29 -8.49 1.17
N VAL A 13 -0.03 -8.24 1.13
CA VAL A 13 -0.57 -6.88 1.11
C VAL A 13 -0.27 -6.13 2.41
N ILE A 14 -0.46 -6.77 3.57
CA ILE A 14 -0.20 -6.13 4.87
C ILE A 14 1.28 -5.77 5.00
N VAL A 15 2.18 -6.70 4.64
CA VAL A 15 3.63 -6.47 4.65
C VAL A 15 4.00 -5.36 3.66
N GLY A 16 3.47 -5.40 2.45
CA GLY A 16 3.72 -4.37 1.43
C GLY A 16 3.30 -2.98 1.90
N LEU A 17 2.12 -2.85 2.52
CA LEU A 17 1.67 -1.57 3.08
C LEU A 17 2.55 -1.10 4.24
N GLY A 18 2.95 -2.00 5.13
CA GLY A 18 3.86 -1.69 6.23
C GLY A 18 5.21 -1.18 5.72
N LEU A 19 5.77 -1.83 4.70
CA LEU A 19 7.01 -1.42 4.06
C LEU A 19 6.87 -0.09 3.33
N MET A 20 5.76 0.15 2.61
CA MET A 20 5.48 1.45 1.98
C MET A 20 5.45 2.58 3.01
N ALA A 21 4.72 2.39 4.12
CA ALA A 21 4.64 3.39 5.18
C ALA A 21 6.02 3.66 5.82
N TRP A 22 6.74 2.59 6.15
CA TRP A 22 8.07 2.67 6.73
C TRP A 22 9.05 3.38 5.78
N SER A 23 9.11 2.98 4.51
CA SER A 23 10.03 3.59 3.55
C SER A 23 9.66 5.04 3.25
N PHE A 24 8.38 5.39 3.23
CA PHE A 24 7.94 6.77 3.03
C PHE A 24 8.40 7.68 4.18
N LEU A 25 8.16 7.26 5.43
CA LEU A 25 8.53 8.03 6.62
C LEU A 25 10.06 8.21 6.73
N ASN A 26 10.82 7.11 6.59
CA ASN A 26 12.28 7.17 6.66
C ASN A 26 12.89 7.87 5.43
N GLY A 27 12.26 7.76 4.27
CA GLY A 27 12.65 8.48 3.07
C GLY A 27 12.52 9.99 3.21
N ILE A 28 11.46 10.48 3.86
CA ILE A 28 11.32 11.90 4.19
C ILE A 28 12.40 12.32 5.19
N ALA A 29 12.60 11.56 6.27
CA ALA A 29 13.63 11.88 7.25
C ALA A 29 15.02 11.97 6.62
N ALA A 30 15.39 11.00 5.77
CA ALA A 30 16.65 10.97 5.03
C ALA A 30 16.77 12.07 3.95
N ALA A 31 15.66 12.57 3.43
CA ALA A 31 15.69 13.72 2.52
C ALA A 31 15.94 15.05 3.26
N LEU A 32 15.53 15.12 4.53
CA LEU A 32 15.60 16.34 5.35
C LEU A 32 16.84 16.40 6.25
N ASP A 33 17.55 15.29 6.46
CA ASP A 33 18.67 15.20 7.41
C ASP A 33 19.98 15.87 6.95
N GLY A 34 20.08 16.28 5.68
CA GLY A 34 21.27 16.92 5.12
C GLY A 34 22.53 16.05 5.09
N SER A 35 22.41 14.75 5.35
CA SER A 35 23.52 13.79 5.49
C SER A 35 24.24 13.45 4.18
N GLY A 36 23.67 13.83 3.04
CA GLY A 36 24.18 13.51 1.70
C GLY A 36 23.86 12.08 1.22
N THR A 37 23.36 11.20 2.09
CA THR A 37 22.98 9.82 1.75
C THR A 37 21.72 9.74 0.86
N GLY A 38 20.83 10.72 0.99
CA GLY A 38 19.65 10.90 0.15
C GLY A 38 18.55 9.83 0.33
N ALA A 39 17.41 10.07 -0.31
CA ALA A 39 16.21 9.23 -0.14
C ALA A 39 16.10 8.06 -1.14
N LEU A 40 17.08 7.86 -2.03
CA LEU A 40 16.97 6.92 -3.16
C LEU A 40 16.70 5.48 -2.72
N GLY A 41 17.39 4.97 -1.69
CA GLY A 41 17.18 3.60 -1.19
C GLY A 41 15.74 3.38 -0.71
N TYR A 42 15.17 4.37 -0.02
CA TYR A 42 13.80 4.32 0.45
C TYR A 42 12.76 4.39 -0.69
N GLN A 43 13.05 5.16 -1.75
CA GLN A 43 12.20 5.21 -2.95
C GLN A 43 12.13 3.84 -3.65
N VAL A 44 13.25 3.12 -3.75
CA VAL A 44 13.28 1.77 -4.34
C VAL A 44 12.42 0.81 -3.52
N ILE A 45 12.55 0.82 -2.19
CA ILE A 45 11.75 -0.03 -1.29
C ILE A 45 10.26 0.30 -1.41
N PHE A 46 9.91 1.59 -1.50
CA PHE A 46 8.54 2.03 -1.67
C PHE A 46 7.92 1.46 -2.96
N ILE A 47 8.62 1.60 -4.09
CA ILE A 47 8.14 1.10 -5.40
C ILE A 47 8.03 -0.42 -5.40
N ALA A 48 9.03 -1.13 -4.88
CA ALA A 48 9.00 -2.58 -4.78
C ALA A 48 7.81 -3.08 -3.95
N SER A 49 7.53 -2.39 -2.84
CA SER A 49 6.40 -2.69 -1.97
C SER A 49 5.05 -2.37 -2.62
N ALA A 50 4.96 -1.28 -3.40
CA ALA A 50 3.78 -0.95 -4.18
C ALA A 50 3.48 -2.02 -5.25
N VAL A 51 4.51 -2.54 -5.93
CA VAL A 51 4.36 -3.66 -6.88
C VAL A 51 3.87 -4.92 -6.17
N LEU A 52 4.37 -5.22 -4.96
CA LEU A 52 3.90 -6.35 -4.17
C LEU A 52 2.42 -6.22 -3.78
N VAL A 53 1.98 -5.02 -3.37
CA VAL A 53 0.56 -4.73 -3.07
C VAL A 53 -0.29 -4.92 -4.32
N LEU A 54 0.15 -4.42 -5.48
CA LEU A 54 -0.56 -4.58 -6.75
C LEU A 54 -0.68 -6.06 -7.16
N ALA A 55 0.40 -6.82 -7.05
CA ALA A 55 0.39 -8.26 -7.34
C ALA A 55 -0.59 -9.01 -6.41
N SER A 56 -0.60 -8.67 -5.13
CA SER A 56 -1.52 -9.25 -4.14
C SER A 56 -2.98 -8.91 -4.45
N LEU A 57 -3.26 -7.68 -4.90
CA LEU A 57 -4.58 -7.27 -5.36
C LEU A 57 -5.05 -8.08 -6.58
N VAL A 58 -4.18 -8.27 -7.58
CA VAL A 58 -4.51 -9.08 -8.77
C VAL A 58 -4.85 -10.52 -8.36
N ILE A 59 -4.06 -11.13 -7.48
CA ILE A 59 -4.32 -12.48 -6.98
C ILE A 59 -5.65 -12.54 -6.22
N ALA A 60 -5.95 -11.53 -5.41
CA ALA A 60 -7.22 -11.44 -4.68
C ALA A 60 -8.42 -11.34 -5.64
N VAL A 61 -8.34 -10.53 -6.69
CA VAL A 61 -9.39 -10.45 -7.73
C VAL A 61 -9.58 -11.80 -8.41
N ILE A 62 -8.50 -12.50 -8.77
CA ILE A 62 -8.58 -13.83 -9.38
C ILE A 62 -9.27 -14.83 -8.44
N ASN A 63 -8.88 -14.83 -7.16
CA ASN A 63 -9.50 -15.70 -6.14
C ASN A 63 -10.99 -15.39 -5.99
N LEU A 64 -11.39 -14.12 -5.98
CA LEU A 64 -12.79 -13.70 -5.91
C LEU A 64 -13.60 -14.20 -7.10
N VAL A 65 -13.11 -13.98 -8.33
CA VAL A 65 -13.76 -14.40 -9.58
C VAL A 65 -13.91 -15.92 -9.65
N ARG A 66 -12.91 -16.67 -9.19
CA ARG A 66 -12.95 -18.14 -9.15
C ARG A 66 -13.81 -18.71 -8.03
N GLY A 67 -14.31 -17.87 -7.13
CA GLY A 67 -15.05 -18.30 -5.93
C GLY A 67 -14.17 -18.95 -4.85
N ASP A 68 -12.85 -18.90 -5.01
CA ASP A 68 -11.88 -19.44 -4.06
C ASP A 68 -11.65 -18.42 -2.93
N SER A 69 -11.93 -18.81 -1.69
CA SER A 69 -11.65 -17.96 -0.51
C SER A 69 -12.24 -16.55 -0.60
N ARG A 70 -13.49 -16.42 -1.09
CA ARG A 70 -14.17 -15.13 -1.37
C ARG A 70 -13.99 -14.07 -0.28
N VAL A 71 -14.19 -14.44 0.98
CA VAL A 71 -14.08 -13.52 2.13
C VAL A 71 -12.66 -12.95 2.24
N LEU A 72 -11.64 -13.80 2.19
CA LEU A 72 -10.23 -13.36 2.27
C LEU A 72 -9.84 -12.51 1.06
N ALA A 73 -10.36 -12.84 -0.12
CA ALA A 73 -10.16 -12.03 -1.32
C ALA A 73 -10.74 -10.62 -1.17
N ILE A 74 -11.98 -10.50 -0.69
CA ILE A 74 -12.62 -9.19 -0.43
C ILE A 74 -11.82 -8.38 0.58
N ILE A 75 -11.43 -8.98 1.71
CA ILE A 75 -10.61 -8.31 2.72
C ILE A 75 -9.30 -7.83 2.12
N THR A 76 -8.61 -8.68 1.36
CA THR A 76 -7.34 -8.32 0.70
C THR A 76 -7.52 -7.14 -0.24
N ILE A 77 -8.60 -7.12 -1.04
CA ILE A 77 -8.92 -6.00 -1.94
C ILE A 77 -9.11 -4.72 -1.12
N ILE A 78 -9.96 -4.74 -0.09
CA ILE A 78 -10.23 -3.55 0.75
C ILE A 78 -8.92 -2.99 1.33
N VAL A 79 -8.09 -3.87 1.89
CA VAL A 79 -6.82 -3.47 2.50
C VAL A 79 -5.87 -2.90 1.43
N ALA A 80 -5.78 -3.51 0.25
CA ALA A 80 -4.94 -3.03 -0.85
C ALA A 80 -5.32 -1.62 -1.34
N PHE A 81 -6.57 -1.20 -1.16
CA PHE A 81 -7.05 0.13 -1.54
C PHE A 81 -6.73 1.22 -0.51
N LEU A 82 -6.33 0.88 0.73
CA LEU A 82 -5.97 1.85 1.77
C LEU A 82 -5.01 2.97 1.33
N PRO A 83 -3.88 2.71 0.62
CA PRO A 83 -2.97 3.77 0.20
C PRO A 83 -3.61 4.75 -0.78
N ILE A 84 -4.50 4.27 -1.67
CA ILE A 84 -5.24 5.12 -2.61
C ILE A 84 -6.23 6.00 -1.83
N VAL A 85 -6.99 5.41 -0.91
CA VAL A 85 -7.92 6.15 -0.04
C VAL A 85 -7.16 7.21 0.75
N GLY A 86 -6.03 6.85 1.35
CA GLY A 86 -5.15 7.77 2.06
C GLY A 86 -4.71 8.93 1.17
N ALA A 87 -4.17 8.64 -0.01
CA ALA A 87 -3.72 9.65 -0.96
C ALA A 87 -4.85 10.60 -1.39
N VAL A 88 -6.05 10.07 -1.65
CA VAL A 88 -7.23 10.88 -2.00
C VAL A 88 -7.65 11.78 -0.84
N VAL A 89 -7.71 11.26 0.39
CA VAL A 89 -8.06 12.05 1.59
C VAL A 89 -7.04 13.17 1.80
N PHE A 90 -5.75 12.89 1.69
CA PHE A 90 -4.69 13.91 1.80
C PHE A 90 -4.77 14.94 0.68
N ALA A 91 -5.02 14.51 -0.55
CA ALA A 91 -5.16 15.43 -1.68
C ALA A 91 -6.38 16.35 -1.52
N ILE A 92 -7.51 15.83 -1.04
CA ILE A 92 -8.70 16.63 -0.76
C ILE A 92 -8.40 17.64 0.36
N ALA A 93 -7.79 17.18 1.47
CA ALA A 93 -7.46 18.03 2.61
C ALA A 93 -6.48 19.14 2.24
N ALA A 94 -5.47 18.86 1.42
CA ALA A 94 -4.49 19.84 0.97
C ALA A 94 -5.08 20.90 0.02
N ASN A 95 -6.20 20.59 -0.65
CA ASN A 95 -6.85 21.46 -1.64
C ASN A 95 -8.16 22.08 -1.15
N GLN A 96 -8.53 21.94 0.14
CA GLN A 96 -9.65 22.68 0.68
C GLN A 96 -9.30 24.18 0.74
N PRO A 97 -10.16 25.08 0.23
CA PRO A 97 -10.04 26.51 0.51
C PRO A 97 -10.02 26.72 2.03
N TYR A 98 -9.13 27.57 2.52
CA TYR A 98 -9.12 27.93 3.93
C TYR A 98 -10.50 28.54 4.26
N PRO A 99 -11.22 28.08 5.30
CA PRO A 99 -12.48 28.69 5.69
C PRO A 99 -12.18 30.13 6.15
N GLY A 100 -12.28 31.09 5.22
CA GLY A 100 -11.90 32.49 5.42
C GLY A 100 -11.18 33.17 4.23
N SER A 101 -10.85 32.44 3.16
CA SER A 101 -10.36 33.02 1.88
C SER A 101 -11.50 33.30 0.90
#